data_AF-A0AA50Z8M8-F1
#
_entry.id   AF-A0AA50Z8M8-F1
#
_cell.length_a   1.000
_cell.length_b   1.000
_cell.length_c   1.000
_cell.angle_alpha   90.00
_cell.angle_beta   90.00
_cell.angle_gamma   90.00
#
_symmetry.space_group_name_H-M   'P 1'
#
loop_
_entity.id
_entity.type
_entity.pdbx_description
1 polymer ?
#
loop_
_entity_poly.entity_id
_entity_poly.type
_entity_poly.pdbx_seq_one_letter_code
_entity_poly.pdbx_strand_id
1 'polypeptide(L)'
;PFLKCSDNYPIQEALDVCQSNNLYPEMVFLLGRIGNTREALQIIIEKLDDINQAINFCQEHNDMELWTDLIKQTVDKPECVTLLLKRIGNYVDPRMLIQNI
;
A
#
# COMPACT_ATOMS: atom_id res chain seq x y z
N PRO A 1 27.00 28.54 -6.27
CA PRO A 1 26.30 27.67 -5.29
C PRO A 1 25.27 26.75 -6.00
N PHE A 2 25.66 25.54 -6.42
CA PHE A 2 24.85 24.70 -7.33
C PHE A 2 24.87 23.19 -7.05
N LEU A 3 25.16 22.76 -5.82
CA LEU A 3 25.24 21.32 -5.48
C LEU A 3 24.32 21.01 -4.29
N LYS A 4 23.00 21.21 -4.48
CA LYS A 4 21.97 20.78 -3.53
C LYS A 4 20.86 19.99 -4.23
N CYS A 5 21.19 19.09 -5.16
CA CYS A 5 20.21 18.19 -5.80
C CYS A 5 20.92 16.94 -6.34
N SER A 6 21.37 16.01 -5.50
CA SER A 6 21.81 14.67 -5.97
C SER A 6 21.85 13.69 -4.82
N ASP A 7 20.69 13.36 -4.27
CA ASP A 7 20.53 12.13 -3.47
C ASP A 7 19.17 11.44 -3.72
N ASN A 8 18.23 12.08 -4.42
CA ASN A 8 16.86 11.56 -4.60
C ASN A 8 16.58 10.92 -5.97
N TYR A 9 17.53 10.90 -6.90
CA TYR A 9 17.30 10.44 -8.28
C TYR A 9 17.27 8.91 -8.51
N PRO A 10 18.05 8.05 -7.82
CA PRO A 10 18.14 6.65 -8.23
C PRO A 10 16.85 5.86 -7.96
N ILE A 11 16.00 6.31 -7.04
CA ILE A 11 14.79 5.57 -6.67
C ILE A 11 13.65 5.80 -7.67
N GLN A 12 13.54 7.01 -8.23
CA GLN A 12 12.56 7.26 -9.29
C GLN A 12 12.94 6.53 -10.58
N GLU A 13 14.22 6.52 -10.97
CA GLU A 13 14.67 5.68 -12.08
C GLU A 13 14.44 4.19 -11.82
N ALA A 14 14.73 3.71 -10.60
CA ALA A 14 14.46 2.31 -10.25
C ALA A 14 12.96 1.98 -10.34
N LEU A 15 12.09 2.90 -9.90
CA LEU A 15 10.63 2.73 -10.01
C LEU A 15 10.18 2.73 -11.48
N ASP A 16 10.71 3.60 -12.32
CA ASP A 16 10.38 3.67 -13.75
C ASP A 16 10.82 2.38 -14.49
N VAL A 17 12.00 1.86 -14.17
CA VAL A 17 12.49 0.58 -14.68
C VAL A 17 11.61 -0.57 -14.18
N CYS A 18 11.28 -0.60 -12.88
CA CYS A 18 10.41 -1.63 -12.34
C CYS A 18 9.00 -1.56 -12.93
N GLN A 19 8.47 -0.37 -13.16
CA GLN A 19 7.18 -0.15 -13.81
C GLN A 19 7.20 -0.63 -15.26
N SER A 20 8.26 -0.32 -16.01
CA SER A 20 8.46 -0.78 -17.38
C SER A 20 8.59 -2.30 -17.48
N ASN A 21 9.14 -2.95 -16.45
CA ASN A 21 9.31 -4.41 -16.38
C ASN A 21 8.19 -5.13 -15.62
N ASN A 22 7.16 -4.40 -15.13
CA ASN A 22 6.07 -4.93 -14.29
C ASN A 22 6.54 -5.65 -13.01
N LEU A 23 7.65 -5.17 -12.41
CA LEU A 23 8.23 -5.69 -11.18
C LEU A 23 7.53 -5.08 -9.94
N TYR A 24 6.23 -5.37 -9.79
CA TYR A 24 5.42 -4.86 -8.68
C TYR A 24 5.97 -5.15 -7.27
N PRO A 25 6.49 -6.34 -6.93
CA PRO A 25 7.06 -6.58 -5.60
C PRO A 25 8.27 -5.67 -5.29
N GLU A 26 9.17 -5.47 -6.26
CA GLU A 26 10.30 -4.53 -6.11
C GLU A 26 9.82 -3.08 -5.99
N MET A 27 8.78 -2.67 -6.73
CA MET A 27 8.19 -1.33 -6.61
C MET A 27 7.65 -1.08 -5.20
N VAL A 28 6.90 -2.02 -4.64
CA VAL A 28 6.35 -1.93 -3.27
C VAL A 28 7.48 -1.80 -2.25
N PHE A 29 8.55 -2.57 -2.42
CA PHE A 29 9.73 -2.50 -1.55
C PHE A 29 10.44 -1.13 -1.63
N LEU A 30 10.63 -0.61 -2.84
CA LEU A 30 11.20 0.71 -3.09
C LEU A 30 10.34 1.82 -2.48
N LEU A 31 9.02 1.76 -2.69
CA LEU A 31 8.03 2.71 -2.17
C LEU A 31 7.98 2.69 -0.63
N GLY A 32 8.06 1.51 -0.02
CA GLY A 32 8.15 1.36 1.43
C GLY A 32 9.43 1.98 2.00
N ARG A 33 10.57 1.88 1.29
CA ARG A 33 11.87 2.45 1.72
C ARG A 33 11.91 3.98 1.63
N ILE A 34 11.22 4.58 0.68
CA ILE A 34 11.11 6.05 0.58
C ILE A 34 10.01 6.65 1.46
N GLY A 35 9.16 5.81 2.06
CA GLY A 35 8.02 6.24 2.87
C GLY A 35 6.76 6.56 2.06
N ASN A 36 6.71 6.24 0.77
CA ASN A 36 5.51 6.33 -0.07
C ASN A 36 4.63 5.09 0.13
N THR A 37 4.22 4.85 1.36
CA THR A 37 3.42 3.69 1.75
C THR A 37 2.02 3.66 1.10
N ARG A 38 1.45 4.83 0.80
CA ARG A 38 0.16 4.93 0.08
C ARG A 38 0.24 4.41 -1.35
N GLU A 39 1.24 4.84 -2.12
CA GLU A 39 1.43 4.33 -3.48
C GLU A 39 1.81 2.85 -3.48
N ALA A 40 2.64 2.41 -2.52
CA ALA A 40 2.95 1.00 -2.33
C ALA A 40 1.66 0.18 -2.17
N LEU A 41 0.80 0.61 -1.25
CA LEU A 41 -0.48 -0.05 -0.96
C LEU A 41 -1.38 -0.10 -2.20
N GLN A 42 -1.47 1.00 -2.94
CA GLN A 42 -2.25 1.07 -4.18
C GLN A 42 -1.76 0.07 -5.23
N ILE A 43 -0.44 -0.08 -5.42
CA ILE A 43 0.11 -1.08 -6.34
C ILE A 43 -0.24 -2.50 -5.89
N ILE A 44 -0.21 -2.79 -4.58
CA ILE A 44 -0.58 -4.11 -4.07
C ILE A 44 -2.06 -4.42 -4.37
N ILE A 45 -2.95 -3.45 -4.18
CA ILE A 45 -4.40 -3.64 -4.39
C ILE A 45 -4.75 -3.67 -5.88
N GLU A 46 -4.21 -2.77 -6.69
CA GLU A 46 -4.58 -2.63 -8.10
C GLU A 46 -3.81 -3.55 -9.05
N LYS A 47 -2.52 -3.82 -8.77
CA LYS A 47 -1.66 -4.60 -9.68
C LYS A 47 -1.47 -6.03 -9.22
N LEU A 48 -1.25 -6.25 -7.93
CA LEU A 48 -1.10 -7.59 -7.38
C LEU A 48 -2.45 -8.24 -7.05
N ASP A 49 -3.50 -7.44 -6.85
CA ASP A 49 -4.82 -7.85 -6.34
C ASP A 49 -4.69 -8.71 -5.07
N ASP A 50 -3.60 -8.53 -4.31
CA ASP A 50 -3.25 -9.37 -3.17
C ASP A 50 -3.54 -8.64 -1.86
N ILE A 51 -4.78 -8.80 -1.41
CA ILE A 51 -5.25 -8.18 -0.17
C ILE A 51 -4.52 -8.72 1.06
N ASN A 52 -4.04 -9.96 1.04
CA ASN A 52 -3.30 -10.49 2.18
C ASN A 52 -1.96 -9.76 2.32
N GLN A 53 -1.29 -9.50 1.20
CA GLN A 53 -0.08 -8.70 1.19
C GLN A 53 -0.34 -7.25 1.61
N ALA A 54 -1.45 -6.65 1.16
CA ALA A 54 -1.84 -5.29 1.55
C ALA A 54 -2.11 -5.17 3.07
N ILE A 55 -2.81 -6.15 3.64
CA ILE A 55 -3.05 -6.27 5.09
C ILE A 55 -1.74 -6.36 5.85
N ASN A 56 -0.83 -7.24 5.41
CA ASN A 56 0.46 -7.41 6.06
C ASN A 56 1.29 -6.12 6.01
N PHE A 57 1.27 -5.42 4.86
CA PHE A 57 1.93 -4.14 4.69
C PHE A 57 1.36 -3.07 5.66
N CYS A 58 0.04 -2.91 5.73
CA CYS A 58 -0.59 -2.00 6.69
C CYS A 58 -0.27 -2.38 8.15
N GLN A 59 -0.15 -3.67 8.45
CA GLN A 59 0.21 -4.17 9.77
C GLN A 59 1.67 -3.84 10.14
N GLU A 60 2.62 -4.06 9.23
CA GLU A 60 4.04 -3.76 9.43
C GLU A 60 4.28 -2.26 9.62
N HIS A 61 3.55 -1.42 8.86
CA HIS A 61 3.66 0.04 8.97
C HIS A 61 2.87 0.64 10.15
N ASN A 62 1.95 -0.13 10.76
CA ASN A 62 1.14 0.27 11.91
C ASN A 62 0.38 1.60 11.75
N ASP A 63 -0.04 1.91 10.52
CA ASP A 63 -0.57 3.23 10.16
C ASP A 63 -2.08 3.19 9.89
N MET A 64 -2.85 3.97 10.66
CA MET A 64 -4.32 4.01 10.54
C MET A 64 -4.80 4.69 9.24
N GLU A 65 -4.02 5.60 8.65
CA GLU A 65 -4.38 6.20 7.37
C GLU A 65 -4.28 5.16 6.26
N LEU A 66 -3.24 4.31 6.26
CA LEU A 66 -3.13 3.19 5.31
C LEU A 66 -4.28 2.20 5.44
N TRP A 67 -4.70 1.88 6.66
CA TRP A 67 -5.88 1.04 6.88
C TRP A 67 -7.14 1.68 6.29
N THR A 68 -7.33 2.98 6.51
CA THR A 68 -8.47 3.71 5.96
C THR A 68 -8.45 3.71 4.43
N ASP A 69 -7.27 3.88 3.82
CA ASP A 69 -7.10 3.83 2.36
C ASP A 69 -7.39 2.43 1.80
N LEU A 70 -6.86 1.39 2.44
CA LEU A 70 -7.16 -0.01 2.11
C LEU A 70 -8.66 -0.29 2.18
N ILE A 71 -9.34 0.18 3.23
CA ILE A 71 -10.78 0.02 3.40
C ILE A 71 -11.54 0.75 2.28
N LYS A 72 -11.17 1.99 1.95
CA LYS A 72 -11.80 2.75 0.86
C LYS A 72 -11.59 2.12 -0.52
N GLN A 73 -10.45 1.49 -0.75
CA GLN A 73 -10.20 0.80 -2.02
C GLN A 73 -10.92 -0.56 -2.08
N THR A 74 -11.14 -1.19 -0.93
CA THR A 74 -11.80 -2.50 -0.86
C THR A 74 -13.31 -2.42 -0.71
N VAL A 75 -13.88 -1.33 -0.22
CA VAL A 75 -15.34 -1.14 -0.13
C VAL A 75 -16.02 -1.19 -1.50
N ASP A 76 -15.28 -0.84 -2.57
CA ASP A 76 -15.73 -0.98 -3.96
C ASP A 76 -15.88 -2.46 -4.38
N LYS A 77 -15.14 -3.37 -3.71
CA LYS A 77 -15.14 -4.82 -3.96
C LYS A 77 -15.70 -5.60 -2.75
N PRO A 78 -16.99 -5.98 -2.73
CA PRO A 78 -17.63 -6.61 -1.57
C PRO A 78 -17.02 -7.95 -1.13
N GLU A 79 -16.43 -8.68 -2.09
CA GLU A 79 -15.65 -9.90 -1.84
C GLU A 79 -14.39 -9.65 -1.00
N CYS A 80 -13.71 -8.53 -1.25
CA CYS A 80 -12.51 -8.09 -0.56
C CYS A 80 -12.82 -7.63 0.86
N VAL A 81 -13.93 -6.89 1.06
CA VAL A 81 -14.39 -6.46 2.39
C VAL A 81 -14.58 -7.64 3.31
N THR A 82 -15.21 -8.71 2.84
CA THR A 82 -15.47 -9.90 3.67
C THR A 82 -14.18 -10.59 4.12
N LEU A 83 -13.17 -10.65 3.25
CA LEU A 83 -11.85 -11.20 3.57
C LEU A 83 -11.11 -10.30 4.57
N LEU A 84 -11.13 -8.99 4.35
CA LEU A 84 -10.56 -7.99 5.25
C LEU A 84 -11.20 -8.11 6.63
N LEU A 85 -12.52 -8.12 6.73
CA LEU A 85 -13.25 -8.18 8.00
C LEU A 85 -12.88 -9.42 8.84
N LYS A 86 -12.61 -10.56 8.19
CA LYS A 86 -12.12 -11.77 8.86
C LYS A 86 -10.69 -11.65 9.39
N ARG A 87 -9.82 -10.90 8.71
CA ARG A 87 -8.40 -10.77 9.06
C ARG A 87 -8.11 -9.60 10.00
N ILE A 88 -8.79 -8.47 9.82
CA ILE A 88 -8.52 -7.26 10.60
C ILE A 88 -9.08 -7.30 12.02
N GLY A 89 -10.03 -8.20 12.31
CA GLY A 89 -10.71 -8.25 13.61
C GLY A 89 -9.78 -8.47 14.82
N ASN A 90 -8.50 -8.79 14.60
CA ASN A 90 -7.48 -8.91 15.64
C ASN A 90 -6.56 -7.66 15.77
N TYR A 91 -6.61 -6.72 14.81
CA TYR A 91 -5.67 -5.61 14.70
C TYR A 91 -6.32 -4.23 14.55
N VAL A 92 -7.50 -4.15 13.94
CA VAL A 92 -8.21 -2.90 13.70
C VAL A 92 -9.65 -3.04 14.18
N ASP A 93 -10.12 -2.03 14.91
CA ASP A 93 -11.48 -2.00 15.41
C ASP A 93 -12.47 -2.12 14.22
N PRO A 94 -13.41 -3.08 14.26
CA PRO A 94 -14.43 -3.21 13.21
C PRO A 94 -15.34 -1.98 13.11
N ARG A 95 -15.31 -1.10 14.11
CA ARG A 95 -15.96 0.22 14.06
C ARG A 95 -15.38 1.13 12.97
N MET A 96 -14.08 1.04 12.69
CA MET A 96 -13.45 1.86 11.65
C MET A 96 -13.95 1.49 10.25
N LEU A 97 -14.21 0.20 10.00
CA LEU A 97 -14.85 -0.24 8.77
C LEU A 97 -16.22 0.40 8.63
N ILE A 98 -17.06 0.25 9.66
CA ILE A 98 -18.47 0.68 9.65
C ILE A 98 -18.61 2.20 9.44
N GLN A 99 -17.62 3.00 9.85
CA GLN A 99 -17.62 4.45 9.59
C GLN A 99 -17.28 4.84 8.14
N ASN A 100 -16.74 3.93 7.34
CA ASN A 100 -16.32 4.17 5.96
C ASN A 100 -17.18 3.43 4.91
N ILE A 101 -18.26 2.75 5.34
CA ILE A 101 -19.26 2.07 4.48
C ILE A 101 -20.48 2.97 4.27
#